data_AF-A0A355SGE9-F1
#
_entry.id   AF-A0A355SGE9-F1
#
_cell.length_a   1.000
_cell.length_b   1.000
_cell.length_c   1.000
_cell.angle_alpha   90.00
_cell.angle_beta   90.00
_cell.angle_gamma   90.00
#
_symmetry.space_group_name_H-M   'P 1'
#
loop_
_entity.id
_entity.type
_entity.pdbx_description
1 polymer ?
#
loop_
_entity_poly.entity_id
_entity_poly.type
_entity_poly.pdbx_seq_one_letter_code
_entity_poly.pdbx_strand_id
1 'polypeptide(L)'
;YNCFEHFIIQTGRGAGWHHFGGLSTPVMSWFNAYFKPGRLTCGFDIWIISKTFSEKNSRMDSVLRYFGEPGRKVNVIAGMNPEYEYKVIWNEMEAPCKVLYPGILQVDLTFKSMEGRLTICKA
;
A
#
# COMPACT_ATOMS: atom_id res chain seq x y z
N TYR A 1 -36.86 6.74 7.96
CA TYR A 1 -35.56 7.41 8.24
C TYR A 1 -34.60 6.93 7.17
N ASN A 2 -34.21 7.80 6.23
CA ASN A 2 -33.30 7.43 5.14
C ASN A 2 -31.90 7.95 5.50
N CYS A 3 -30.95 7.05 5.70
CA CYS A 3 -29.54 7.40 5.86
C CYS A 3 -28.94 7.62 4.47
N PHE A 4 -28.49 8.84 4.19
CA PHE A 4 -27.73 9.15 2.99
C PHE A 4 -26.26 9.36 3.34
N GLU A 5 -25.39 8.65 2.63
CA GLU A 5 -23.94 8.77 2.75
C GLU A 5 -23.37 9.19 1.40
N HIS A 6 -22.29 9.98 1.43
CA HIS A 6 -21.64 10.50 0.25
C HIS A 6 -20.13 10.69 0.49
N PHE A 7 -19.40 10.92 -0.61
CA PHE A 7 -17.97 11.24 -0.57
C PHE A 7 -17.76 12.70 -0.94
N ILE A 8 -16.97 13.42 -0.14
CA ILE A 8 -16.59 14.80 -0.45
C ILE A 8 -15.33 14.75 -1.31
N ILE A 9 -15.48 14.93 -2.63
CA ILE A 9 -14.38 14.83 -3.62
C ILE A 9 -13.19 15.72 -3.22
N GLN A 10 -13.46 16.97 -2.83
CA GLN A 10 -12.41 17.94 -2.47
C GLN A 10 -11.53 17.49 -1.30
N THR A 11 -12.08 16.73 -0.34
CA THR A 11 -11.37 16.33 0.87
C THR A 11 -11.00 14.85 0.91
N GLY A 12 -11.58 14.03 0.03
CA GLY A 12 -11.42 12.58 0.04
C GLY A 12 -12.02 11.88 1.27
N ARG A 13 -12.97 12.53 1.96
CA ARG A 13 -13.60 12.01 3.19
C ARG A 13 -14.99 11.47 2.91
N GLY A 14 -15.35 10.42 3.65
CA GLY A 14 -16.73 9.98 3.78
C GLY A 14 -17.55 10.95 4.65
N ALA A 15 -18.81 11.16 4.29
CA ALA A 15 -19.72 12.06 4.99
C ALA A 15 -21.16 11.55 4.94
N GLY A 16 -21.97 11.97 5.90
CA GLY A 16 -23.39 11.61 6.01
C GLY A 16 -24.15 12.62 6.86
N TRP A 17 -25.47 12.69 6.70
CA TRP A 17 -26.30 13.50 7.61
C TRP A 17 -26.24 12.88 9.02
N HIS A 18 -26.02 13.74 10.03
CA HIS A 18 -25.73 13.36 11.42
C HIS A 18 -24.42 12.57 11.65
N HIS A 19 -23.36 12.82 10.87
CA HIS A 19 -22.00 12.28 11.06
C HIS A 19 -21.91 10.75 11.13
N PHE A 20 -22.64 10.04 10.26
CA PHE A 20 -22.45 8.61 10.07
C PHE A 20 -21.57 8.35 8.84
N GLY A 21 -20.27 8.13 9.04
CA GLY A 21 -19.29 7.74 8.01
C GLY A 21 -18.93 6.25 8.04
N GLY A 22 -19.76 5.43 8.69
CA GLY A 22 -19.45 4.02 8.99
C GLY A 22 -19.38 3.12 7.76
N LEU A 23 -20.05 3.48 6.67
CA LEU A 23 -20.10 2.66 5.44
C LEU A 23 -19.12 3.18 4.37
N SER A 24 -18.86 4.48 4.33
CA SER A 24 -17.95 5.14 3.38
C SER A 24 -16.49 5.02 3.79
N THR A 25 -16.19 5.04 5.09
CA THR A 25 -14.81 4.93 5.59
C THR A 25 -14.13 3.61 5.18
N PRO A 26 -14.77 2.44 5.29
CA PRO A 26 -14.19 1.20 4.76
C PRO A 26 -13.90 1.25 3.26
N VAL A 27 -14.82 1.80 2.46
CA VAL A 27 -14.64 1.95 1.00
C VAL A 27 -13.46 2.89 0.70
N MET A 28 -13.35 4.01 1.42
CA MET A 28 -12.21 4.93 1.28
C MET A 28 -10.90 4.30 1.73
N SER A 29 -10.92 3.45 2.76
CA SER A 29 -9.73 2.74 3.25
C SER A 29 -9.24 1.74 2.21
N TRP A 30 -10.17 0.96 1.63
CA TRP A 30 -9.88 0.07 0.52
C TRP A 30 -9.34 0.83 -0.69
N PHE A 31 -10.01 1.91 -1.11
CA PHE A 31 -9.57 2.71 -2.25
C PHE A 31 -8.17 3.30 -2.04
N ASN A 32 -7.90 3.88 -0.87
CA ASN A 32 -6.59 4.42 -0.56
C ASN A 32 -5.51 3.33 -0.48
N ALA A 33 -5.84 2.12 -0.07
CA ALA A 33 -4.90 1.00 0.00
C ALA A 33 -4.51 0.47 -1.39
N TYR A 34 -5.44 0.47 -2.34
CA TYR A 34 -5.29 -0.19 -3.63
C TYR A 34 -5.12 0.75 -4.83
N PHE A 35 -5.58 2.00 -4.80
CA PHE A 35 -5.68 2.83 -6.01
C PHE A 35 -5.05 4.22 -5.88
N LYS A 36 -4.51 4.57 -4.71
CA LYS A 36 -3.82 5.86 -4.52
C LYS A 36 -2.31 5.69 -4.69
N PRO A 37 -1.68 6.31 -5.72
CA PRO A 37 -0.24 6.37 -5.83
C PRO A 37 0.40 7.03 -4.60
N GLY A 38 1.61 6.60 -4.23
CA GLY A 38 2.28 7.07 -3.02
C GLY A 38 1.84 6.34 -1.75
N ARG A 39 1.23 5.16 -1.89
CA ARG A 39 0.78 4.34 -0.76
C ARG A 39 1.55 3.02 -0.70
N LEU A 40 1.93 2.63 0.50
CA LEU A 40 2.36 1.26 0.83
C LEU A 40 1.45 0.79 1.95
N THR A 41 0.80 -0.36 1.73
CA THR A 41 -0.15 -0.99 2.65
C THR A 41 0.37 -2.37 3.00
N CYS A 42 0.39 -2.68 4.30
CA CYS A 42 0.92 -3.94 4.82
C CYS A 42 -0.13 -4.63 5.71
N GLY A 43 0.10 -5.91 6.03
CA GLY A 43 -0.67 -6.64 7.04
C GLY A 43 -0.43 -6.13 8.47
N PHE A 44 -1.21 -6.63 9.42
CA PHE A 44 -1.14 -6.22 10.84
C PHE A 44 0.17 -6.58 11.54
N ASP A 45 0.91 -7.55 10.99
CA ASP A 45 2.17 -8.07 11.49
C ASP A 45 3.40 -7.31 10.95
N ILE A 46 3.20 -6.27 10.14
CA ILE A 46 4.27 -5.46 9.56
C ILE A 46 4.13 -3.99 9.99
N TRP A 47 5.22 -3.43 10.49
CA TRP A 47 5.37 -2.02 10.76
C TRP A 47 6.25 -1.34 9.71
N ILE A 48 5.78 -0.22 9.16
CA ILE A 48 6.57 0.60 8.24
C ILE A 48 7.43 1.55 9.09
N ILE A 49 8.73 1.24 9.25
CA ILE A 49 9.69 2.09 9.97
C ILE A 49 9.92 3.39 9.22
N SER A 50 10.16 3.29 7.91
CA SER A 50 10.35 4.44 7.03
C SER A 50 9.80 4.14 5.65
N LYS A 51 9.39 5.21 4.96
CA LYS A 51 8.87 5.14 3.60
C LYS A 51 9.04 6.48 2.90
N THR A 52 9.62 6.44 1.72
CA THR A 52 9.80 7.61 0.87
C THR A 52 9.40 7.25 -0.56
N PHE A 53 8.64 8.12 -1.21
CA PHE A 53 8.33 8.04 -2.63
C PHE A 53 9.05 9.17 -3.36
N SER A 54 9.45 8.93 -4.61
CA SER A 54 9.81 10.01 -5.51
C SER A 54 8.59 10.88 -5.84
N GLU A 55 8.83 12.11 -6.27
CA GLU A 55 7.78 13.08 -6.60
C GLU A 55 6.73 12.52 -7.58
N LYS A 56 7.17 11.71 -8.55
CA LYS A 56 6.31 11.08 -9.56
C LYS A 56 5.80 9.69 -9.16
N ASN A 57 6.02 9.24 -7.92
CA ASN A 57 5.73 7.88 -7.46
C ASN A 57 6.31 6.79 -8.39
N SER A 58 7.47 7.07 -9.00
CA SER A 58 8.21 6.18 -9.89
C SER A 58 9.30 5.37 -9.16
N ARG A 59 9.58 5.73 -7.91
CA ARG A 59 10.46 5.02 -7.00
C ARG A 59 9.90 5.09 -5.59
N MET A 60 10.05 4.01 -4.83
CA MET A 60 9.71 3.93 -3.43
C MET A 60 10.79 3.14 -2.70
N ASP A 61 11.24 3.66 -1.57
CA ASP A 61 12.18 3.01 -0.67
C ASP A 61 11.53 2.95 0.72
N SER A 62 11.57 1.78 1.35
CA SER A 62 10.99 1.57 2.68
C SER A 62 11.77 0.58 3.51
N VAL A 63 11.71 0.76 4.82
CA VAL A 63 12.20 -0.20 5.82
C VAL A 63 11.00 -0.74 6.57
N LEU A 64 10.86 -2.06 6.57
CA LEU A 64 9.75 -2.78 7.18
C LEU A 64 10.26 -3.61 8.34
N ARG A 65 9.53 -3.62 9.45
CA ARG A 65 9.74 -4.52 10.58
C ARG A 65 8.59 -5.52 10.67
N TYR A 66 8.92 -6.79 10.87
CA TYR A 66 7.99 -7.90 10.94
C TYR A 66 7.93 -8.46 12.37
N PHE A 67 6.71 -8.70 12.83
CA PHE A 67 6.41 -9.20 14.19
C PHE A 67 5.72 -10.56 14.19
N GLY A 68 5.56 -11.21 13.03
CA GLY A 68 4.96 -12.54 12.93
C GLY A 68 6.01 -13.67 12.94
N GLU A 69 5.58 -14.86 12.49
CA GLU A 69 6.40 -16.07 12.50
C GLU A 69 7.51 -16.03 11.42
N PRO A 70 8.79 -16.24 11.79
CA PRO A 70 9.89 -16.24 10.84
C PRO A 70 9.67 -17.20 9.65
N GLY A 71 10.06 -16.77 8.45
CA GLY A 71 9.93 -17.58 7.24
C GLY A 71 8.52 -17.64 6.63
N ARG A 72 7.50 -17.06 7.30
CA ARG A 72 6.18 -16.91 6.71
C ARG A 72 6.20 -15.91 5.54
N LYS A 73 5.50 -16.26 4.46
CA LYS A 73 5.25 -15.33 3.35
C LYS A 73 4.18 -14.33 3.74
N VAL A 74 4.44 -13.06 3.45
CA VAL A 74 3.53 -11.96 3.71
C VAL A 74 3.40 -11.08 2.48
N ASN A 75 2.22 -10.50 2.30
CA ASN A 75 1.93 -9.68 1.12
C ASN A 75 1.84 -8.22 1.51
N VAL A 76 2.45 -7.37 0.71
CA VAL A 76 2.30 -5.91 0.79
C VAL A 76 1.81 -5.37 -0.55
N ILE A 77 1.07 -4.27 -0.51
CA ILE A 77 0.53 -3.61 -1.70
C ILE A 77 1.14 -2.23 -1.82
N ALA A 78 1.73 -1.93 -2.97
CA ALA A 78 2.28 -0.63 -3.30
C ALA A 78 1.48 0.02 -4.43
N GLY A 79 0.96 1.23 -4.17
CA GLY A 79 0.40 2.12 -5.17
C GLY A 79 1.50 3.00 -5.76
N MET A 80 1.88 2.70 -6.99
CA MET A 80 2.88 3.38 -7.80
C MET A 80 2.21 4.17 -8.93
N ASN A 81 2.99 4.87 -9.75
CA ASN A 81 2.49 5.55 -10.94
C ASN A 81 2.08 4.52 -12.02
N PRO A 82 0.83 4.57 -12.53
CA PRO A 82 0.33 3.60 -13.50
C PRO A 82 0.97 3.67 -14.89
N GLU A 83 1.70 4.74 -15.21
CA GLU A 83 2.36 4.93 -16.52
C GLU A 83 3.65 4.10 -16.70
N TYR A 84 4.12 3.42 -15.66
CA TYR A 84 5.40 2.72 -15.67
C TYR A 84 5.29 1.26 -15.26
N GLU A 85 6.25 0.47 -15.72
CA GLU A 85 6.56 -0.85 -15.21
C GLU A 85 7.66 -0.77 -14.15
N TYR A 86 7.69 -1.75 -13.27
CA TYR A 86 8.48 -1.69 -12.04
C TYR A 86 9.23 -2.99 -11.79
N LYS A 87 10.46 -2.84 -11.30
CA LYS A 87 11.21 -3.90 -10.62
C LYS A 87 11.11 -3.74 -9.11
N VAL A 88 11.06 -4.86 -8.42
CA VAL A 88 10.92 -4.91 -6.97
C VAL A 88 12.13 -5.60 -6.37
N ILE A 89 12.75 -4.96 -5.39
CA ILE A 89 13.97 -5.42 -4.74
C ILE A 89 13.68 -5.56 -3.24
N TRP A 90 13.88 -6.76 -2.71
CA TRP A 90 13.79 -7.09 -1.29
C TRP A 90 15.16 -7.50 -0.78
N ASN A 91 15.72 -6.75 0.16
CA ASN A 91 17.06 -7.00 0.72
C ASN A 91 18.11 -7.27 -0.36
N GLU A 92 18.21 -6.35 -1.34
CA GLU A 92 19.17 -6.38 -2.45
C GLU A 92 18.93 -7.46 -3.52
N MET A 93 17.94 -8.34 -3.35
CA MET A 93 17.56 -9.34 -4.34
C MET A 93 16.23 -8.98 -5.00
N GLU A 94 16.07 -9.34 -6.27
CA GLU A 94 14.78 -9.18 -6.95
C GLU A 94 13.71 -10.05 -6.29
N ALA A 95 12.54 -9.46 -6.04
CA ALA A 95 11.42 -10.11 -5.39
C ALA A 95 10.28 -10.31 -6.38
N PRO A 96 9.56 -11.44 -6.31
CA PRO A 96 8.39 -11.65 -7.14
C PRO A 96 7.31 -10.62 -6.78
N CYS A 97 6.67 -10.07 -7.80
CA CYS A 97 5.51 -9.23 -7.65
C CYS A 97 4.45 -9.55 -8.69
N LYS A 98 3.19 -9.29 -8.34
CA LYS A 98 2.04 -9.39 -9.23
C LYS A 98 1.47 -7.99 -9.43
N VAL A 99 1.32 -7.59 -10.69
CA VAL A 99 0.57 -6.38 -11.04
C VAL A 99 -0.92 -6.71 -10.98
N LEU A 100 -1.66 -6.10 -10.03
CA LEU A 100 -3.11 -6.30 -9.91
C LEU A 100 -3.87 -5.41 -10.90
N TYR A 101 -3.40 -4.18 -11.05
CA TYR A 101 -3.84 -3.15 -12.00
C TYR A 101 -2.62 -2.28 -12.34
N PRO A 102 -2.63 -1.49 -13.43
CA PRO A 102 -1.54 -0.56 -13.71
C PRO A 102 -1.17 0.29 -12.48
N GLY A 103 0.11 0.26 -12.11
CA GLY A 103 0.65 0.95 -10.92
C GLY A 103 0.40 0.24 -9.58
N ILE A 104 -0.41 -0.82 -9.51
CA ILE A 104 -0.76 -1.49 -8.25
C ILE A 104 -0.04 -2.83 -8.15
N LEU A 105 0.97 -2.86 -7.29
CA LEU A 105 1.87 -4.00 -7.15
C LEU A 105 1.56 -4.74 -5.84
N GLN A 106 1.23 -6.02 -5.94
CA GLN A 106 1.28 -6.95 -4.82
C GLN A 106 2.67 -7.58 -4.77
N VAL A 107 3.38 -7.42 -3.66
CA VAL A 107 4.72 -7.94 -3.46
C VAL A 107 4.69 -9.01 -2.37
N ASP A 108 5.21 -10.18 -2.69
CA ASP A 108 5.32 -11.28 -1.74
C ASP A 108 6.71 -11.22 -1.08
N LEU A 109 6.74 -11.02 0.24
CA LEU A 109 7.95 -10.89 1.04
C LEU A 109 8.15 -12.10 1.94
N THR A 110 9.40 -12.45 2.19
CA THR A 110 9.78 -13.43 3.23
C THR A 110 10.83 -12.81 4.12
N PHE A 111 10.51 -12.68 5.40
CA PHE A 111 11.41 -12.12 6.40
C PHE A 111 12.33 -13.21 6.93
N LYS A 112 13.63 -13.09 6.62
CA LYS A 112 14.72 -13.89 7.22
C LYS A 112 15.22 -13.28 8.54
N SER A 113 14.99 -12.00 8.72
CA SER A 113 15.29 -11.16 9.89
C SER A 113 14.03 -10.39 10.27
N MET A 114 13.99 -9.81 11.48
CA MET A 114 12.86 -8.97 11.91
C MET A 114 12.69 -7.71 11.06
N GLU A 115 13.70 -7.30 10.30
CA GLU A 115 13.63 -6.13 9.42
C GLU A 115 14.08 -6.46 8.01
N GLY A 116 13.60 -5.68 7.05
CA GLY A 116 14.07 -5.73 5.67
C GLY A 116 13.78 -4.42 4.92
N ARG A 117 14.52 -4.24 3.83
CA ARG A 117 14.39 -3.09 2.94
C ARG A 117 13.66 -3.51 1.66
N LEU A 118 12.58 -2.81 1.37
CA LEU A 118 11.83 -2.91 0.12
C LEU A 118 12.09 -1.66 -0.72
N THR A 119 12.62 -1.88 -1.92
CA THR A 119 12.76 -0.84 -2.95
C THR A 119 11.96 -1.24 -4.18
N ILE A 120 11.13 -0.32 -4.67
CA ILE A 120 10.42 -0.45 -5.94
C ILE A 120 10.88 0.70 -6.82
N CYS A 121 11.33 0.41 -8.03
CA CYS A 121 11.76 1.45 -8.97
C CYS A 121 11.35 1.10 -10.39
N LYS A 122 11.22 2.13 -11.22
CA LYS A 122 10.94 1.96 -12.65
C LYS A 122 11.94 0.97 -13.26
N ALA A 123 11.40 0.00 -14.01
CA ALA A 123 12.20 -0.99 -14.74
C ALA A 123 13.09 -0.32 -15.78
#